data_AF-A0AAW8ALM3-F1
#
_entry.id   AF-A0AAW8ALM3-F1
#
_cell.length_a   1.000
_cell.length_b   1.000
_cell.length_c   1.000
_cell.angle_alpha   90.00
_cell.angle_beta   90.00
_cell.angle_gamma   90.00
#
_symmetry.space_group_name_H-M   'P 1'
#
loop_
_entity.id
_entity.type
_entity.pdbx_description
1 polymer ?
#
loop_
_entity_poly.entity_id
_entity_poly.type
_entity_poly.pdbx_seq_one_letter_code
_entity_poly.pdbx_strand_id
1 'polypeptide(L)' 'MALIEGFGILLRVLYPATPHLAHVLWSELGYAAHLGDVLDAPWPQVDPLALVQDEISLVLQVNGKLRGAI' A
#
# COMPACT_ATOMS: atom_id res chain seq x y z
N MET A 1 -13.19 -6.01 -3.12
CA MET A 1 -12.07 -5.81 -4.06
C MET A 1 -10.96 -5.00 -3.42
N ALA A 2 -11.19 -3.75 -2.99
CA ALA A 2 -10.16 -2.88 -2.39
C ALA A 2 -9.47 -3.46 -1.13
N LEU A 3 -10.19 -4.20 -0.28
CA LEU A 3 -9.62 -4.75 0.96
C LEU A 3 -8.61 -5.88 0.67
N ILE A 4 -8.93 -6.78 -0.27
CA ILE A 4 -8.03 -7.88 -0.69
C ILE A 4 -6.78 -7.31 -1.35
N GLU A 5 -6.95 -6.30 -2.21
CA GLU A 5 -5.85 -5.63 -2.89
C GLU A 5 -4.95 -4.88 -1.90
N GLY A 6 -5.52 -4.09 -0.98
CA GLY A 6 -4.77 -3.34 0.03
C GLY A 6 -3.99 -4.24 0.99
N PHE A 7 -4.61 -5.29 1.53
CA PHE A 7 -3.91 -6.25 2.40
C PHE A 7 -2.89 -7.09 1.62
N GLY A 8 -3.17 -7.42 0.34
CA GLY A 8 -2.21 -8.09 -0.52
C GLY A 8 -0.95 -7.26 -0.75
N ILE A 9 -1.09 -5.96 -1.02
CA ILE A 9 0.04 -5.01 -1.14
C ILE A 9 0.80 -4.91 0.18
N LEU A 10 0.07 -4.73 1.31
CA LEU A 10 0.66 -4.61 2.63
C LEU A 10 1.54 -5.82 2.99
N LEU A 11 1.03 -7.04 2.77
CA LEU A 11 1.77 -8.26 3.09
C LEU A 11 3.00 -8.46 2.21
N ARG A 12 2.95 -8.10 0.92
CA ARG A 12 4.11 -8.13 0.01
C ARG A 12 5.19 -7.11 0.42
N VAL A 13 4.79 -5.92 0.85
CA VAL A 13 5.72 -4.89 1.39
C VAL A 13 6.28 -5.30 2.74
N LEU A 14 5.53 -6.05 3.54
CA LEU A 14 5.95 -6.52 4.87
C LEU A 14 6.85 -7.77 4.79
N TYR A 15 6.81 -8.50 3.69
CA TYR A 15 7.58 -9.74 3.49
C TYR A 15 9.10 -9.59 3.73
N PRO A 16 9.79 -8.52 3.26
CA PRO A 16 11.21 -8.30 3.56
C PRO A 16 11.51 -8.03 5.04
N ALA A 17 10.53 -7.52 5.80
CA ALA A 17 10.71 -7.17 7.22
C ALA A 17 10.33 -8.32 8.16
N THR A 18 9.21 -9.02 7.89
CA THR A 18 8.73 -10.14 8.72
C THR A 18 8.20 -11.27 7.83
N PRO A 19 9.09 -12.05 7.19
CA PRO A 19 8.69 -13.03 6.16
C PRO A 19 7.79 -14.14 6.71
N HIS A 20 8.09 -14.66 7.91
CA HIS A 20 7.30 -15.74 8.52
C HIS A 20 5.86 -15.30 8.86
N LEU A 21 5.70 -14.08 9.38
CA LEU A 21 4.38 -13.53 9.72
C LEU A 21 3.58 -13.22 8.45
N ALA A 22 4.22 -12.60 7.46
CA ALA A 22 3.60 -12.29 6.18
C ALA A 22 3.12 -13.56 5.46
N HIS A 23 3.92 -14.63 5.48
CA HIS A 23 3.56 -15.92 4.87
C HIS A 23 2.36 -16.59 5.55
N VAL A 24 2.31 -16.60 6.89
CA VAL A 24 1.16 -17.16 7.63
C VAL A 24 -0.11 -16.36 7.33
N LEU A 25 -0.06 -15.03 7.42
CA LEU A 25 -1.22 -14.18 7.12
C LEU A 25 -1.68 -14.31 5.67
N TRP A 26 -0.75 -14.46 4.72
CA TRP A 26 -1.06 -14.68 3.30
C TRP A 26 -1.84 -15.98 3.06
N SER A 27 -1.45 -17.06 3.76
CA SER A 27 -2.14 -18.35 3.69
C SER A 27 -3.50 -18.31 4.39
N GLU A 28 -3.56 -17.76 5.62
CA GLU A 28 -4.78 -17.66 6.42
C GLU A 28 -5.86 -16.78 5.76
N LEU A 29 -5.45 -15.72 5.06
CA LEU A 29 -6.37 -14.85 4.31
C LEU A 29 -6.79 -15.44 2.95
N GLY A 30 -6.32 -16.64 2.61
CA GLY A 30 -6.65 -17.32 1.36
C GLY A 30 -6.06 -16.66 0.11
N TYR A 31 -5.09 -15.75 0.27
CA TYR A 31 -4.47 -15.06 -0.86
C TYR A 31 -3.67 -16.02 -1.74
N ALA A 32 -3.16 -17.11 -1.17
CA ALA A 32 -2.51 -18.18 -1.93
C ALA A 32 -3.41 -18.76 -3.05
N ALA A 33 -4.71 -18.90 -2.79
CA ALA A 33 -5.67 -19.45 -3.76
C ALA A 33 -6.07 -18.46 -4.86
N HIS A 34 -5.91 -17.15 -4.62
CA HIS A 34 -6.36 -16.08 -5.51
C HIS A 34 -5.23 -15.32 -6.21
N LEU A 35 -4.05 -15.23 -5.61
CA LEU A 35 -2.94 -14.38 -6.02
C LEU A 35 -1.61 -15.17 -6.16
N GLY A 36 -1.61 -16.48 -5.92
CA GLY A 36 -0.40 -17.32 -5.90
C GLY A 36 0.36 -17.26 -4.57
N ASP A 37 1.46 -18.00 -4.45
CA ASP A 37 2.33 -17.89 -3.27
C ASP A 37 2.87 -16.46 -3.14
N VAL A 38 3.11 -15.99 -1.91
CA VAL A 38 3.63 -14.64 -1.64
C VAL A 38 4.97 -14.38 -2.36
N LEU A 39 5.73 -15.45 -2.64
CA LEU A 39 6.99 -15.43 -3.39
C LEU A 39 6.81 -15.30 -4.91
N ASP A 40 5.75 -15.92 -5.46
CA ASP A 40 5.44 -15.89 -6.89
C ASP A 40 4.51 -14.72 -7.25
N ALA A 41 3.91 -14.09 -6.24
CA ALA A 41 2.99 -13.00 -6.39
C ALA A 41 3.71 -11.78 -6.99
N PRO A 42 3.23 -11.22 -8.12
CA PRO A 42 3.90 -10.10 -8.77
C PRO A 42 3.94 -8.89 -7.85
N TRP A 43 5.06 -8.15 -7.91
CA TRP A 43 5.18 -6.91 -7.17
C TRP A 43 4.06 -5.94 -7.59
N PRO A 44 3.35 -5.33 -6.63
CA PRO A 44 2.22 -4.47 -6.95
C PRO A 44 2.66 -3.32 -7.84
N GLN A 45 1.97 -3.17 -8.97
CA GLN A 45 2.17 -2.06 -9.89
C GLN A 45 1.41 -0.86 -9.35
N VAL A 46 2.03 0.32 -9.45
CA VAL A 46 1.39 1.57 -9.05
C VAL A 46 0.27 1.87 -10.05
N ASP A 47 -0.96 1.97 -9.57
CA ASP A 47 -2.09 2.45 -10.37
C ASP A 47 -2.08 3.98 -10.41
N PRO A 48 -1.87 4.62 -11.58
CA PRO A 48 -1.90 6.07 -11.72
C PRO A 48 -3.26 6.69 -11.38
N LEU A 49 -4.36 5.94 -11.50
CA LEU A 49 -5.69 6.42 -11.14
C LEU A 49 -5.89 6.48 -9.62
N ALA A 50 -5.26 5.59 -8.87
CA ALA A 50 -5.24 5.63 -7.40
C ALA A 50 -4.36 6.77 -6.84
N LEU A 51 -3.46 7.33 -7.67
CA LEU A 51 -2.62 8.48 -7.32
C LEU A 51 -3.29 9.83 -7.59
N VAL A 52 -4.45 9.84 -8.26
CA VAL A 52 -5.21 11.08 -8.48
C VAL A 52 -5.73 11.56 -7.13
N GLN A 53 -5.22 12.71 -6.69
CA GLN A 53 -5.71 13.40 -5.50
C GLN A 53 -6.68 14.49 -5.93
N ASP A 54 -7.92 14.43 -5.44
CA ASP A 54 -8.94 15.46 -5.70
C ASP A 54 -8.61 16.78 -4.99
N GLU A 55 -7.84 16.71 -3.90
CA GLU A 55 -7.43 17.85 -3.09
C GLU A 55 -5.91 17.87 -2.95
N ILE A 56 -5.28 19.00 -3.29
CA ILE A 56 -3.86 19.23 -3.08
C ILE A 56 -3.72 20.16 -1.88
N SER A 57 -3.18 19.66 -0.78
CA SER A 57 -2.90 20.48 0.42
C SER A 57 -1.80 21.49 0.10
N LEU A 58 -2.16 22.77 0.00
CA LEU A 58 -1.23 23.85 -0.31
C LEU A 58 -0.71 24.48 0.99
N VAL A 59 0.60 24.36 1.21
CA VAL A 59 1.24 24.91 2.40
C VAL A 59 1.57 26.39 2.16
N LEU A 60 0.87 27.29 2.85
CA LEU A 60 1.12 28.73 2.76
C LEU A 60 2.21 29.14 3.75
N GLN A 61 3.33 29.61 3.21
CA GLN A 61 4.43 30.19 3.97
C GLN A 61 4.57 31.69 3.66
N VAL A 62 4.76 32.50 4.71
CA VAL A 62 5.07 33.94 4.58
C VAL A 62 6.34 34.24 5.36
N ASN A 63 7.36 34.77 4.68
CA ASN A 63 8.69 35.08 5.24
C ASN A 63 9.32 33.89 5.99
N GLY A 64 9.21 32.68 5.44
CA GLY A 64 9.78 31.46 6.04
C GLY A 64 9.03 30.92 7.27
N LYS A 65 7.89 31.52 7.65
CA LYS A 65 7.00 30.98 8.70
C LYS A 65 5.72 30.41 8.08
N LEU A 66 5.40 29.18 8.46
CA LEU A 66 4.18 28.47 8.08
C LEU A 66 2.96 29.20 8.68
N ARG A 67 1.98 29.56 7.84
CA ARG A 67 0.81 30.36 8.23
C ARG A 67 -0.51 29.60 8.09
N GLY A 68 -0.54 28.52 7.31
CA GLY A 68 -1.68 27.63 7.19
C GLY A 68 -1.45 26.55 6.14
N ALA A 69 -2.26 25.51 6.19
CA ALA A 69 -2.45 24.56 5.10
C ALA A 69 -3.93 24.63 4.71
N ILE A 70 -4.21 24.74 3.41
CA ILE A 70 -5.56 24.74 2.83
C ILE A 70 -5.58 23.68 1.75
#